data_AF-A0A2P4PWW3-F1
#
_entry.id   AF-A0A2P4PWW3-F1
#
_cell.length_a   1.000
_cell.length_b   1.000
_cell.length_c   1.000
_cell.angle_alpha   90.00
_cell.angle_beta   90.00
_cell.angle_gamma   90.00
#
_symmetry.space_group_name_H-M   'P 1'
#
loop_
_entity.id
_entity.type
_entity.pdbx_description
1 polymer ?
#
loop_
_entity_poly.entity_id
_entity_poly.type
_entity_poly.pdbx_seq_one_letter_code
_entity_poly.pdbx_strand_id
1 'polypeptide(L)'
;MGDFNINPHKTNSTFTNVQLDDPINSNHETSAYYHKNILTILKNNRLKDIVKFFNDTPSYTFSNTSENTSYIDIIFVSPNFLTHCLFGTIATEPISTDHRLIVITLNNKFFYSPNQNILNDSLNEIEMCKKNSLSNNERYNYKKITKEQWVDFKNLVWNNFQSISTRSQTHINPQKHVNIVFENIVQSIHKAINAIGFPIIKQNMHQYTYSYSIRILENDLYYIASLINRLENYFNPKTHRSRYYFYDTTFWEGPKKLNRLKRIVSNLDLRNLSINTRDVVWPTYLTAPYYLTILNTLIKIKTFINNSLNEQISHFQKKKIEKFINRRDDDLRLNQKRMLTSLLDRVPEKIKMDKLIFKDEYDITTFTTDKDEIEEKAIDHFSNIGKVIQSPLSYDPSSPLREPWKSIYTPINVASQENINKLNRLITMDELQEAIKDLPTKKSAGPNKISYEIIKQLHLQILEVIL
;
A
#
# COMPACT_ATOMS: atom_id res chain seq x y z
N MET A 1 -12.31 -17.62 -17.43
CA MET A 1 -12.16 -19.09 -17.50
C MET A 1 -13.25 -19.57 -18.42
N GLY A 2 -12.89 -19.94 -19.66
CA GLY A 2 -13.85 -20.42 -20.64
C GLY A 2 -13.97 -21.92 -20.53
N ASP A 3 -15.18 -22.43 -20.68
CA ASP A 3 -15.48 -23.85 -20.78
C ASP A 3 -14.89 -24.39 -22.09
N PHE A 4 -13.73 -25.06 -21.99
CA PHE A 4 -13.10 -25.74 -23.11
C PHE A 4 -13.56 -27.19 -23.06
N ASN A 5 -14.71 -27.49 -23.68
CA ASN A 5 -15.34 -28.82 -23.76
C ASN A 5 -14.48 -29.89 -24.49
N ILE A 6 -13.18 -30.01 -24.20
CA ILE A 6 -12.24 -30.94 -24.84
C ILE A 6 -11.19 -31.43 -23.84
N ASN A 7 -10.98 -32.74 -23.81
CA ASN A 7 -9.85 -33.36 -23.13
C ASN A 7 -8.60 -33.32 -24.03
N PRO A 8 -7.57 -32.49 -23.73
CA PRO A 8 -6.39 -32.33 -24.57
C PRO A 8 -5.48 -33.55 -24.57
N HIS A 9 -5.78 -34.56 -23.76
CA HIS A 9 -4.97 -35.76 -23.59
C HIS A 9 -5.58 -37.02 -24.24
N LYS A 10 -6.78 -36.93 -24.87
CA LYS A 10 -7.32 -38.03 -25.68
C LYS A 10 -6.58 -38.10 -27.02
N THR A 11 -5.92 -39.22 -27.29
CA THR A 11 -5.11 -39.47 -28.49
C THR A 11 -5.91 -39.65 -29.79
N ASN A 12 -7.23 -39.79 -29.71
CA ASN A 12 -8.08 -40.20 -30.84
C ASN A 12 -8.98 -39.09 -31.39
N SER A 13 -8.45 -37.89 -31.58
CA SER A 13 -9.00 -37.00 -32.62
C SER A 13 -8.11 -37.12 -33.86
N THR A 14 -8.19 -38.25 -34.54
CA THR A 14 -7.72 -38.39 -35.92
C THR A 14 -8.54 -37.45 -36.80
N PHE A 15 -8.08 -36.22 -36.97
CA PHE A 15 -8.53 -35.38 -38.07
C PHE A 15 -7.60 -35.66 -39.25
N THR A 16 -8.16 -36.32 -40.26
CA THR A 16 -7.51 -36.52 -41.56
C THR A 16 -7.10 -35.17 -42.13
N ASN A 17 -5.79 -34.99 -42.35
CA ASN A 17 -5.20 -33.89 -43.11
C ASN A 17 -5.59 -34.01 -44.59
N VAL A 18 -6.86 -33.78 -44.92
CA VAL A 18 -7.27 -33.54 -46.30
C VAL A 18 -8.21 -32.36 -46.31
N GLN A 19 -7.65 -31.16 -46.45
CA GLN A 19 -8.28 -30.16 -47.29
C GLN A 19 -7.26 -29.78 -48.35
N LEU A 20 -7.49 -30.34 -49.54
CA LEU A 20 -7.12 -29.75 -50.80
C LEU A 20 -7.64 -28.30 -50.82
N ASP A 21 -6.80 -27.42 -51.34
CA ASP A 21 -7.12 -26.04 -51.64
C ASP A 21 -8.40 -25.97 -52.49
N ASP A 22 -9.50 -25.53 -51.89
CA ASP A 22 -10.74 -25.16 -52.59
C ASP A 22 -11.05 -23.69 -52.25
N PRO A 23 -10.99 -22.72 -53.18
CA PRO A 23 -10.94 -21.29 -52.86
C PRO A 23 -12.30 -20.64 -52.59
N ILE A 24 -13.34 -21.40 -52.25
CA ILE A 24 -14.73 -20.91 -52.22
C ILE A 24 -15.43 -21.33 -50.92
N ASN A 25 -15.00 -20.79 -49.79
CA ASN A 25 -15.82 -20.50 -48.58
C ASN A 25 -14.91 -20.06 -47.42
N SER A 26 -14.35 -18.86 -47.52
CA SER A 26 -13.73 -18.19 -46.37
C SER A 26 -14.84 -17.66 -45.47
N ASN A 27 -15.15 -18.33 -44.36
CA ASN A 27 -15.66 -17.69 -43.11
C ASN A 27 -15.99 -18.64 -41.94
N HIS A 28 -15.69 -19.94 -42.00
CA HIS A 28 -15.84 -20.81 -40.84
C HIS A 28 -14.56 -21.59 -40.53
N GLU A 29 -13.66 -20.95 -39.79
CA GLU A 29 -12.61 -21.67 -39.06
C GLU A 29 -13.28 -22.58 -38.02
N THR A 30 -13.08 -23.89 -38.14
CA THR A 30 -13.70 -24.89 -37.25
C THR A 30 -13.15 -24.76 -35.83
N SER A 31 -13.97 -25.05 -34.80
CA SER A 31 -13.54 -24.93 -33.39
C SER A 31 -12.24 -25.71 -33.10
N ALA A 32 -12.05 -26.86 -33.76
CA ALA A 32 -10.84 -27.67 -33.71
C ALA A 32 -9.54 -26.92 -34.08
N TYR A 33 -9.60 -25.96 -35.00
CA TYR A 33 -8.45 -25.13 -35.40
C TYR A 33 -7.99 -24.23 -34.25
N TYR A 34 -8.92 -23.52 -33.60
CA TYR A 34 -8.63 -22.67 -32.44
C TYR A 34 -8.10 -23.48 -31.26
N HIS A 35 -8.62 -24.68 -31.03
CA HIS A 35 -8.18 -25.55 -29.93
C HIS A 35 -6.74 -26.03 -30.11
N LYS A 36 -6.35 -26.45 -31.31
CA LYS A 36 -4.96 -26.85 -31.60
C LYS A 36 -4.02 -25.66 -31.46
N ASN A 37 -4.44 -24.46 -31.89
CA ASN A 37 -3.66 -23.24 -31.72
C ASN A 37 -3.46 -22.90 -30.25
N ILE A 38 -4.51 -22.96 -29.42
CA ILE A 38 -4.40 -22.69 -27.98
C ILE A 38 -3.46 -23.70 -27.30
N LEU A 39 -3.62 -25.00 -27.54
CA LEU A 39 -2.72 -26.02 -26.97
C LEU A 39 -1.27 -25.83 -27.44
N THR A 40 -1.08 -25.43 -28.70
CA THR A 40 0.26 -25.14 -29.25
C THR A 40 0.86 -23.89 -28.59
N ILE A 41 0.07 -22.84 -28.37
CA ILE A 41 0.50 -21.62 -27.67
C ILE A 41 0.88 -21.96 -26.22
N LEU A 42 0.05 -22.72 -25.50
CA LEU A 42 0.33 -23.14 -24.13
C LEU A 42 1.63 -23.96 -24.04
N LYS A 43 1.83 -24.90 -24.99
CA LYS A 43 3.04 -25.72 -25.09
C LYS A 43 4.28 -24.88 -25.41
N ASN A 44 4.18 -23.94 -26.36
CA ASN A 44 5.28 -23.05 -26.73
C ASN A 44 5.70 -22.13 -25.56
N ASN A 45 4.75 -21.72 -24.73
CA ASN A 45 4.99 -20.95 -23.51
C ASN A 45 5.38 -21.83 -22.31
N ARG A 46 5.65 -23.12 -22.52
CA ARG A 46 6.08 -24.11 -21.51
C ARG A 46 5.10 -24.26 -20.34
N LEU A 47 3.83 -23.91 -20.51
CA LEU A 47 2.81 -24.11 -19.51
C LEU A 47 2.45 -25.59 -19.42
N LYS A 48 2.28 -26.08 -18.19
CA LYS A 48 2.00 -27.48 -17.88
C LYS A 48 0.66 -27.61 -17.17
N ASP A 49 -0.06 -28.67 -17.49
CA ASP A 49 -1.24 -29.10 -16.74
C ASP A 49 -0.80 -29.50 -15.33
N ILE A 50 -1.33 -28.80 -14.33
CA ILE A 50 -0.94 -28.99 -12.93
C ILE A 50 -1.40 -30.33 -12.35
N VAL A 51 -2.58 -30.85 -12.73
CA VAL A 51 -3.09 -32.10 -12.16
C VAL A 51 -2.32 -33.28 -12.77
N LYS A 52 -2.01 -33.20 -14.07
CA LYS A 52 -1.19 -34.20 -14.75
C LYS A 52 0.28 -34.21 -14.29
N PHE A 53 0.75 -33.13 -13.68
CA PHE A 53 2.08 -33.10 -13.04
C PHE A 53 2.14 -34.00 -11.79
N PHE A 54 1.05 -34.09 -11.03
CA PHE A 54 0.97 -34.90 -9.80
C PHE A 54 0.38 -36.29 -10.02
N ASN A 55 -0.44 -36.48 -11.06
CA ASN A 55 -1.09 -37.74 -11.38
C ASN A 55 -0.90 -38.09 -12.86
N ASP A 56 -0.26 -39.22 -13.15
CA ASP A 56 -0.03 -39.65 -14.54
C ASP A 56 -1.34 -39.84 -15.33
N THR A 57 -2.39 -40.30 -14.63
CA THR A 57 -3.75 -40.48 -15.16
C THR A 57 -4.75 -39.74 -14.27
N PRO A 58 -5.00 -38.44 -14.53
CA PRO A 58 -6.01 -37.70 -13.77
C PRO A 58 -7.40 -38.31 -13.99
N SER A 59 -8.23 -38.25 -12.95
CA SER A 59 -9.66 -38.62 -13.04
C SER A 59 -10.42 -37.68 -13.99
N TYR A 60 -11.67 -38.00 -14.29
CA TYR A 60 -12.53 -37.11 -15.07
C TYR A 60 -12.96 -35.90 -14.25
N THR A 61 -13.15 -34.75 -14.91
CA THR A 61 -13.75 -33.55 -14.29
C THR A 61 -15.19 -33.36 -14.69
N PHE A 62 -15.69 -34.07 -15.69
CA PHE A 62 -17.08 -34.01 -16.13
C PHE A 62 -17.64 -35.40 -16.35
N SER A 63 -18.89 -35.61 -15.99
CA SER A 63 -19.66 -36.82 -16.31
C SER A 63 -21.09 -36.45 -16.68
N ASN A 64 -21.56 -36.94 -17.83
CA ASN A 64 -22.95 -36.73 -18.22
C ASN A 64 -23.90 -37.77 -17.59
N THR A 65 -25.20 -37.57 -17.79
CA THR A 65 -26.27 -38.48 -17.34
C THR A 65 -26.25 -39.87 -17.97
N SER A 66 -25.43 -40.07 -19.01
CA SER A 66 -25.22 -41.35 -19.71
C SER A 66 -23.89 -42.02 -19.34
N GLU A 67 -23.28 -41.64 -18.20
CA GLU A 67 -22.01 -42.15 -17.67
C GLU A 67 -20.77 -41.91 -18.57
N ASN A 68 -20.87 -41.07 -19.58
CA ASN A 68 -19.71 -40.64 -20.36
C ASN A 68 -18.89 -39.63 -19.56
N THR A 69 -17.60 -39.90 -19.42
CA THR A 69 -16.69 -39.08 -18.63
C THR A 69 -15.64 -38.36 -19.48
N SER A 70 -15.27 -37.15 -19.07
CA SER A 70 -14.24 -36.36 -19.75
C SER A 70 -13.46 -35.47 -18.77
N TYR A 71 -12.24 -35.10 -19.17
CA TYR A 71 -11.34 -34.24 -18.40
C TYR A 71 -11.21 -32.92 -19.16
N ILE A 72 -12.06 -31.96 -18.83
CA ILE A 72 -12.23 -30.70 -19.60
C ILE A 72 -11.90 -29.46 -18.77
N ASP A 73 -11.90 -29.59 -17.45
CA ASP A 73 -11.49 -28.55 -16.52
C ASP A 73 -10.00 -28.70 -16.25
N ILE A 74 -9.20 -27.71 -16.66
CA ILE A 74 -7.74 -27.81 -16.64
C ILE A 74 -7.12 -26.49 -16.22
N ILE A 75 -6.14 -26.57 -15.31
CA ILE A 75 -5.34 -25.40 -14.88
C ILE A 75 -3.93 -25.58 -15.42
N PHE A 76 -3.57 -24.74 -16.40
CA PHE A 76 -2.21 -24.66 -16.93
C PHE A 76 -1.39 -23.66 -16.12
N VAL A 77 -0.20 -24.06 -15.68
CA VAL A 77 0.70 -23.23 -14.86
C VAL A 77 2.12 -23.23 -15.42
N SER A 78 2.90 -22.20 -15.06
CA SER A 78 4.31 -22.15 -15.44
C SER A 78 5.14 -23.16 -14.63
N PRO A 79 6.29 -23.64 -15.17
CA PRO A 79 7.15 -24.59 -14.47
C PRO A 79 7.66 -24.05 -13.12
N ASN A 80 7.85 -22.73 -13.01
CA ASN A 80 8.29 -22.08 -11.77
C ASN A 80 7.22 -22.21 -10.68
N PHE A 81 5.94 -22.04 -11.05
CA PHE A 81 4.83 -22.16 -10.12
C PHE A 81 4.70 -23.59 -9.56
N LEU A 82 4.94 -24.62 -10.39
CA LEU A 82 4.88 -26.03 -9.97
C LEU A 82 5.79 -26.35 -8.78
N THR A 83 6.96 -25.69 -8.67
CA THR A 83 7.88 -25.91 -7.55
C THR A 83 7.31 -25.50 -6.19
N HIS A 84 6.25 -24.69 -6.20
CA HIS A 84 5.53 -24.23 -5.01
C HIS A 84 4.23 -25.01 -4.75
N CYS A 85 3.82 -25.88 -5.67
CA CYS A 85 2.67 -26.76 -5.50
C CYS A 85 3.10 -28.04 -4.76
N LEU A 86 2.33 -28.44 -3.76
CA LEU A 86 2.57 -29.65 -2.98
C LEU A 86 1.78 -30.85 -3.49
N PHE A 87 0.57 -30.58 -4.00
CA PHE A 87 -0.36 -31.63 -4.41
C PHE A 87 -1.41 -31.07 -5.37
N GLY A 88 -1.91 -31.91 -6.28
CA GLY A 88 -3.02 -31.60 -7.18
C GLY A 88 -3.87 -32.85 -7.40
N THR A 89 -5.19 -32.76 -7.28
CA THR A 89 -6.12 -33.87 -7.51
C THR A 89 -7.47 -33.37 -8.01
N ILE A 90 -8.37 -34.31 -8.31
CA ILE A 90 -9.78 -34.04 -8.61
C ILE A 90 -10.61 -34.62 -7.47
N ALA A 91 -11.47 -33.80 -6.89
CA ALA A 91 -12.34 -34.13 -5.78
C ALA A 91 -13.81 -33.96 -6.17
N THR A 92 -14.69 -34.68 -5.48
CA THR A 92 -16.14 -34.48 -5.61
C THR A 92 -16.53 -33.16 -4.95
N GLU A 93 -17.33 -32.41 -5.68
CA GLU A 93 -18.01 -31.20 -5.30
C GLU A 93 -19.02 -31.44 -4.17
N PRO A 94 -19.26 -30.45 -3.30
CA PRO A 94 -20.31 -30.51 -2.27
C PRO A 94 -21.69 -30.09 -2.79
N ILE A 95 -21.85 -29.89 -4.10
CA ILE A 95 -23.06 -29.38 -4.74
C ILE A 95 -23.50 -30.31 -5.87
N SER A 96 -24.77 -30.26 -6.28
CA SER A 96 -25.27 -31.09 -7.38
C SER A 96 -24.86 -30.49 -8.74
N THR A 97 -23.75 -30.97 -9.31
CA THR A 97 -23.33 -30.64 -10.68
C THR A 97 -22.82 -31.89 -11.39
N ASP A 98 -22.70 -31.82 -12.71
CA ASP A 98 -22.03 -32.75 -13.59
C ASP A 98 -20.50 -32.58 -13.63
N HIS A 99 -19.93 -31.65 -12.85
CA HIS A 99 -18.50 -31.34 -12.81
C HIS A 99 -17.84 -31.57 -11.45
N ARG A 100 -16.62 -32.12 -11.46
CA ARG A 100 -15.75 -32.34 -10.30
C ARG A 100 -14.73 -31.23 -10.11
N LEU A 101 -14.35 -30.98 -8.86
CA LEU A 101 -13.45 -29.91 -8.47
C LEU A 101 -11.98 -30.28 -8.69
N ILE A 102 -11.21 -29.37 -9.28
CA ILE A 102 -9.74 -29.45 -9.25
C ILE A 102 -9.25 -28.84 -7.94
N VAL A 103 -8.54 -29.64 -7.14
CA VAL A 103 -7.99 -29.23 -5.85
C VAL A 103 -6.48 -29.19 -5.94
N ILE A 104 -5.89 -28.02 -5.67
CA ILE A 104 -4.44 -27.81 -5.65
C ILE A 104 -4.05 -27.30 -4.27
N THR A 105 -3.01 -27.90 -3.68
CA THR A 105 -2.42 -27.43 -2.42
C THR A 105 -1.11 -26.73 -2.72
N LEU A 106 -0.97 -25.50 -2.23
CA LEU A 106 0.22 -24.67 -2.38
C LEU A 106 0.99 -24.58 -1.07
N ASN A 107 2.30 -24.52 -1.16
CA ASN A 107 3.13 -24.21 -0.01
C ASN A 107 2.89 -22.75 0.41
N ASN A 108 2.53 -22.54 1.67
CA ASN A 108 2.26 -21.21 2.22
C ASN A 108 3.44 -20.23 2.04
N LYS A 109 4.68 -20.74 1.95
CA LYS A 109 5.88 -19.93 1.66
C LYS A 109 5.81 -19.19 0.32
N PHE A 110 5.00 -19.65 -0.64
CA PHE A 110 4.75 -18.94 -1.90
C PHE A 110 4.21 -17.52 -1.65
N PHE A 111 3.33 -17.35 -0.66
CA PHE A 111 2.73 -16.06 -0.32
C PHE A 111 3.53 -15.27 0.73
N TYR A 112 4.31 -15.96 1.57
CA TYR A 112 4.92 -15.36 2.77
C TYR A 112 6.45 -15.44 2.83
N SER A 113 7.15 -15.67 1.73
CA SER A 113 8.62 -15.69 1.74
C SER A 113 9.17 -14.32 2.16
N PRO A 114 9.78 -14.16 3.37
CA PRO A 114 10.14 -12.85 3.89
C PRO A 114 11.43 -12.30 3.26
N ASN A 115 12.18 -13.14 2.53
CA ASN A 115 13.52 -12.84 2.03
C ASN A 115 13.76 -13.54 0.68
N GLN A 116 13.29 -12.94 -0.41
CA GLN A 116 13.95 -13.12 -1.70
C GLN A 116 14.16 -11.74 -2.34
N ASN A 117 15.27 -11.11 -1.93
CA ASN A 117 16.13 -10.39 -2.86
C ASN A 117 16.72 -11.43 -3.83
N ILE A 118 15.92 -11.92 -4.79
CA ILE A 118 16.49 -12.49 -6.01
C ILE A 118 16.67 -11.31 -6.96
N LEU A 119 17.93 -10.91 -7.05
CA LEU A 119 18.47 -10.01 -8.05
C LEU A 119 17.99 -10.37 -9.46
N ASN A 120 17.66 -9.34 -10.23
CA ASN A 120 17.95 -9.15 -11.65
C ASN A 120 18.00 -10.42 -12.51
N ASP A 121 16.93 -10.69 -13.25
CA ASP A 121 16.96 -10.53 -14.71
C ASP A 121 15.57 -10.82 -15.31
N SER A 122 15.14 -9.89 -16.18
CA SER A 122 14.06 -10.04 -17.17
C SER A 122 12.73 -10.67 -16.70
N LEU A 123 11.74 -9.82 -16.41
CA LEU A 123 10.51 -9.67 -17.20
C LEU A 123 9.56 -8.74 -16.43
N ASN A 124 9.13 -7.69 -17.13
CA ASN A 124 8.12 -6.74 -16.70
C ASN A 124 6.81 -7.49 -16.43
N GLU A 125 6.47 -7.75 -15.17
CA GLU A 125 5.09 -8.02 -14.77
C GLU A 125 4.70 -7.16 -13.57
N ILE A 126 3.52 -6.56 -13.74
CA ILE A 126 2.95 -5.47 -12.98
C ILE A 126 2.60 -5.95 -11.57
N GLU A 127 3.26 -5.38 -10.56
CA GLU A 127 2.91 -5.59 -9.16
C GLU A 127 1.61 -4.83 -8.83
N MET A 128 0.46 -5.40 -9.19
CA MET A 128 -0.84 -5.01 -8.63
C MET A 128 -1.02 -5.69 -7.28
N CYS A 129 -1.39 -4.89 -6.27
CA CYS A 129 -1.81 -5.28 -4.92
C CYS A 129 -0.70 -5.45 -3.86
N LYS A 130 -0.13 -4.32 -3.42
CA LYS A 130 0.26 -4.14 -2.00
C LYS A 130 -0.52 -2.97 -1.40
N LYS A 131 -1.63 -3.28 -0.72
CA LYS A 131 -2.41 -2.33 0.09
C LYS A 131 -2.01 -2.32 1.58
N ASN A 132 -0.95 -3.04 1.97
CA ASN A 132 -0.54 -3.17 3.37
C ASN A 132 0.91 -2.80 3.71
N SER A 133 1.64 -2.12 2.81
CA SER A 133 2.71 -1.22 3.27
C SER A 133 2.09 0.16 3.43
N LEU A 134 1.77 0.56 4.66
CA LEU A 134 1.68 1.97 5.01
C LEU A 134 2.85 2.68 4.33
N SER A 135 2.52 3.57 3.40
CA SER A 135 3.44 4.17 2.47
C SER A 135 4.52 4.94 3.22
N ASN A 136 5.68 4.34 3.42
CA ASN A 136 6.94 5.06 3.50
C ASN A 136 7.27 5.60 2.10
N ASN A 137 6.38 6.41 1.54
CA ASN A 137 6.71 7.21 0.38
C ASN A 137 7.54 8.36 0.92
N GLU A 138 8.86 8.15 0.97
CA GLU A 138 9.82 9.23 1.10
C GLU A 138 9.49 10.26 0.03
N ARG A 139 8.89 11.38 0.45
CA ARG A 139 8.51 12.46 -0.44
C ARG A 139 9.60 13.52 -0.38
N TYR A 140 10.05 13.99 -1.53
CA TYR A 140 10.93 15.14 -1.58
C TYR A 140 10.18 16.41 -1.16
N ASN A 141 10.86 17.25 -0.40
CA ASN A 141 10.36 18.53 0.05
C ASN A 141 10.76 19.62 -0.96
N TYR A 142 10.02 19.71 -2.07
CA TYR A 142 10.28 20.68 -3.14
C TYR A 142 10.32 22.14 -2.67
N LYS A 143 9.66 22.48 -1.55
CA LYS A 143 9.69 23.84 -0.97
C LYS A 143 11.05 24.24 -0.42
N LYS A 144 11.90 23.27 -0.10
CA LYS A 144 13.25 23.49 0.44
C LYS A 144 14.33 23.51 -0.64
N ILE A 145 13.97 23.23 -1.89
CA ILE A 145 14.91 23.21 -3.01
C ILE A 145 15.00 24.63 -3.58
N THR A 146 16.22 25.17 -3.65
CA THR A 146 16.45 26.51 -4.19
C THR A 146 16.38 26.52 -5.72
N LYS A 147 16.25 27.71 -6.31
CA LYS A 147 16.30 27.86 -7.78
C LYS A 147 17.64 27.38 -8.35
N GLU A 148 18.74 27.65 -7.67
CA GLU A 148 20.09 27.21 -8.06
C GLU A 148 20.20 25.69 -8.08
N GLN A 149 19.70 25.00 -7.04
CA GLN A 149 19.67 23.54 -7.00
C GLN A 149 18.83 22.93 -8.13
N TRP A 150 17.78 23.60 -8.60
CA TRP A 150 17.02 23.17 -9.78
C TRP A 150 17.78 23.37 -11.09
N VAL A 151 18.61 24.40 -11.20
CA VAL A 151 19.50 24.61 -12.36
C VAL A 151 20.58 23.53 -12.38
N ASP A 152 21.22 23.26 -11.24
CA ASP A 152 22.20 22.18 -11.11
C ASP A 152 21.58 20.82 -11.43
N PHE A 153 20.35 20.58 -10.98
CA PHE A 153 19.58 19.38 -11.32
C PHE A 153 19.43 19.20 -12.82
N LYS A 154 18.99 20.23 -13.55
CA LYS A 154 18.83 20.20 -15.01
C LYS A 154 20.12 19.80 -15.72
N ASN A 155 21.22 20.47 -15.36
CA ASN A 155 22.52 20.26 -15.97
C ASN A 155 23.06 18.85 -15.66
N LEU A 156 22.93 18.40 -14.41
CA LEU A 156 23.37 17.06 -14.00
C LEU A 156 22.56 15.96 -14.67
N VAL A 157 21.24 16.11 -14.83
CA VAL A 157 20.42 15.13 -15.56
C VAL A 157 20.92 14.98 -16.99
N TRP A 158 21.14 16.08 -17.70
CA TRP A 158 21.62 16.03 -19.09
C TRP A 158 23.03 15.42 -19.20
N ASN A 159 23.97 15.86 -18.37
CA ASN A 159 25.34 15.33 -18.36
C ASN A 159 25.36 13.83 -18.04
N ASN A 160 24.56 13.39 -17.06
CA ASN A 160 24.42 11.98 -16.72
C ASN A 160 23.84 11.19 -17.90
N PHE A 161 22.81 11.72 -18.56
CA PHE A 161 22.20 11.07 -19.72
C PHE A 161 23.18 10.91 -20.88
N GLN A 162 23.94 11.95 -21.22
CA GLN A 162 25.00 11.86 -22.25
C GLN A 162 26.06 10.80 -21.89
N SER A 163 26.47 10.75 -20.63
CA SER A 163 27.48 9.77 -20.17
C SER A 163 26.98 8.32 -20.22
N ILE A 164 25.68 8.09 -20.04
CA ILE A 164 25.08 6.74 -20.05
C ILE A 164 24.73 6.32 -21.49
N SER A 165 24.18 7.23 -22.28
CA SER A 165 23.81 6.98 -23.67
C SER A 165 25.01 6.63 -24.55
N THR A 166 26.15 7.31 -24.37
CA THR A 166 27.41 6.99 -25.08
C THR A 166 27.97 5.59 -24.80
N ARG A 167 27.58 4.97 -23.69
CA ARG A 167 27.96 3.59 -23.33
C ARG A 167 27.00 2.53 -23.87
N SER A 168 25.85 2.95 -24.37
CA SER A 168 24.77 2.06 -24.83
C SER A 168 25.01 1.70 -26.29
N GLN A 169 25.04 0.39 -26.63
CA GLN A 169 25.19 -0.06 -28.02
C GLN A 169 23.93 0.24 -28.83
N THR A 170 24.08 0.50 -30.13
CA THR A 170 22.94 0.66 -31.04
C THR A 170 22.16 -0.65 -31.15
N HIS A 171 20.89 -0.64 -30.77
CA HIS A 171 20.04 -1.82 -30.77
C HIS A 171 19.13 -1.86 -32.01
N ILE A 172 19.10 -3.01 -32.69
CA ILE A 172 18.33 -3.23 -33.92
C ILE A 172 16.81 -3.30 -33.64
N ASN A 173 16.40 -3.63 -32.40
CA ASN A 173 14.99 -3.76 -32.03
C ASN A 173 14.44 -2.43 -31.48
N PRO A 174 13.41 -1.83 -32.12
CA PRO A 174 12.82 -0.56 -31.68
C PRO A 174 12.29 -0.58 -30.23
N GLN A 175 11.63 -1.66 -29.81
CA GLN A 175 11.11 -1.77 -28.44
C GLN A 175 12.24 -1.80 -27.41
N LYS A 176 13.31 -2.54 -27.70
CA LYS A 176 14.48 -2.59 -26.81
C LYS A 176 15.17 -1.22 -26.73
N HIS A 177 15.25 -0.52 -27.86
CA HIS A 177 15.80 0.84 -27.90
C HIS A 177 15.00 1.79 -26.99
N VAL A 178 13.68 1.84 -27.14
CA VAL A 178 12.80 2.70 -26.31
C VAL A 178 12.95 2.39 -24.82
N ASN A 179 12.92 1.10 -24.44
CA ASN A 179 13.05 0.71 -23.04
C ASN A 179 14.41 1.15 -22.45
N ILE A 180 15.50 0.99 -23.19
CA ILE A 180 16.84 1.37 -22.72
C ILE A 180 16.99 2.89 -22.62
N VAL A 181 16.49 3.63 -23.60
CA VAL A 181 16.50 5.10 -23.56
C VAL A 181 15.71 5.61 -22.36
N PHE A 182 14.53 5.02 -22.09
CA PHE A 182 13.73 5.36 -20.92
C PHE A 182 14.46 5.06 -19.61
N GLU A 183 15.07 3.88 -19.47
CA GLU A 183 15.88 3.52 -18.30
C GLU A 183 17.07 4.47 -18.10
N ASN A 184 17.72 4.88 -19.19
CA ASN A 184 18.81 5.85 -19.14
C ASN A 184 18.33 7.22 -18.60
N ILE A 185 17.14 7.68 -19.01
CA ILE A 185 16.53 8.91 -18.48
C ILE A 185 16.25 8.77 -16.99
N VAL A 186 15.59 7.67 -16.58
CA VAL A 186 15.25 7.40 -15.17
C VAL A 186 16.50 7.36 -14.28
N GLN A 187 17.54 6.64 -14.72
CA GLN A 187 18.81 6.56 -13.98
C GLN A 187 19.50 7.93 -13.89
N SER A 188 19.46 8.73 -14.95
CA SER A 188 20.05 10.07 -14.97
C SER A 188 19.39 11.01 -13.96
N ILE A 189 18.06 10.93 -13.86
CA ILE A 189 17.25 11.66 -12.88
C ILE A 189 17.64 11.23 -11.46
N HIS A 190 17.67 9.93 -11.16
CA HIS A 190 18.01 9.47 -9.82
C HIS A 190 19.44 9.80 -9.41
N LYS A 191 20.41 9.70 -10.33
CA LYS A 191 21.80 10.11 -10.07
C LYS A 191 21.89 11.61 -9.75
N ALA A 192 21.17 12.46 -10.49
CA ALA A 192 21.15 13.90 -10.24
C ALA A 192 20.51 14.24 -8.88
N ILE A 193 19.38 13.60 -8.54
CA ILE A 193 18.70 13.78 -7.25
C ILE A 193 19.63 13.39 -6.08
N ASN A 194 20.32 12.26 -6.21
CA ASN A 194 21.22 11.76 -5.17
C ASN A 194 22.46 12.64 -5.03
N ALA A 195 23.00 13.16 -6.13
CA ALA A 195 24.16 14.06 -6.13
C ALA A 195 23.85 15.40 -5.45
N ILE A 196 22.66 15.96 -5.67
CA ILE A 196 22.23 17.23 -5.06
C ILE A 196 21.78 17.02 -3.61
N GLY A 197 21.31 15.82 -3.27
CA GLY A 197 20.81 15.50 -1.94
C GLY A 197 19.46 16.14 -1.65
N PHE A 198 18.44 15.85 -2.48
CA PHE A 198 17.12 16.44 -2.30
C PHE A 198 16.56 16.20 -0.88
N PRO A 199 16.03 17.24 -0.21
CA PRO A 199 15.55 17.13 1.15
C PRO A 199 14.31 16.25 1.23
N ILE A 200 14.33 15.22 2.06
CA ILE A 200 13.19 14.30 2.24
C ILE A 200 12.30 14.80 3.39
N ILE A 201 10.98 14.71 3.22
CA ILE A 201 9.99 14.95 4.27
C ILE A 201 10.07 13.79 5.26
N LYS A 202 10.73 14.01 6.40
CA LYS A 202 10.69 13.09 7.54
C LYS A 202 9.30 13.19 8.19
N GLN A 203 8.51 12.12 8.14
CA GLN A 203 7.30 12.04 8.96
C GLN A 203 7.72 11.83 10.42
N ASN A 204 7.40 12.79 11.29
CA ASN A 204 7.58 12.62 12.73
C ASN A 204 6.58 11.56 13.20
N MET A 205 7.07 10.33 13.43
CA MET A 205 6.25 9.21 13.91
C MET A 205 5.70 9.41 15.33
N HIS A 206 6.20 10.41 16.07
CA HIS A 206 5.74 10.71 17.41
C HIS A 206 4.89 11.99 17.41
N GLN A 207 3.57 11.81 17.37
CA GLN A 207 2.65 12.85 17.80
C GLN A 207 2.66 12.91 19.32
N TYR A 208 3.52 13.77 19.88
CA TYR A 208 3.51 14.01 21.32
C TYR A 208 2.28 14.84 21.69
N THR A 209 1.53 14.36 22.68
CA THR A 209 0.31 15.00 23.21
C THR A 209 0.58 16.36 23.84
N TYR A 210 1.75 16.50 24.47
CA TYR A 210 2.21 17.72 25.14
C TYR A 210 3.45 18.33 24.49
N SER A 211 3.67 19.63 24.74
CA SER A 211 4.84 20.37 24.26
C SER A 211 6.15 19.75 24.78
N TYR A 212 7.26 20.11 24.13
CA TYR A 212 8.59 19.68 24.59
C TYR A 212 8.90 20.18 26.02
N SER A 213 8.49 21.39 26.37
CA SER A 213 8.70 21.97 27.71
C SER A 213 8.00 21.18 28.82
N ILE A 214 6.74 20.80 28.61
CA ILE A 214 5.95 20.01 29.57
C ILE A 214 6.61 18.64 29.79
N ARG A 215 7.05 17.99 28.71
CA ARG A 215 7.71 16.67 28.81
C ARG A 215 9.05 16.72 29.54
N ILE A 216 9.80 17.81 29.43
CA ILE A 216 11.03 17.99 30.24
C ILE A 216 10.66 18.03 31.73
N LEU A 217 9.63 18.80 32.09
CA LEU A 217 9.17 18.92 33.48
C LEU A 217 8.63 17.59 34.03
N GLU A 218 7.85 16.83 33.26
CA GLU A 218 7.38 15.49 33.64
C GLU A 218 8.55 14.53 33.92
N ASN A 219 9.54 14.51 33.03
CA ASN A 219 10.72 13.67 33.19
C ASN A 219 11.56 14.08 34.40
N ASP A 220 11.66 15.39 34.69
CA ASP A 220 12.39 15.91 35.84
C ASP A 220 11.65 15.64 37.15
N LEU A 221 10.32 15.75 37.17
CA LEU A 221 9.49 15.36 38.31
C LEU A 221 9.64 13.87 38.63
N TYR A 222 9.57 13.01 37.61
CA TYR A 222 9.77 11.57 37.77
C TYR A 222 11.17 11.24 38.31
N TYR A 223 12.20 11.92 37.79
CA TYR A 223 13.57 11.73 38.24
C TYR A 223 13.76 12.13 39.70
N ILE A 224 13.27 13.31 40.11
CA ILE A 224 13.34 13.79 41.50
C ILE A 224 12.55 12.84 42.42
N ALA A 225 11.34 12.41 42.04
CA ALA A 225 10.54 11.50 42.84
C ALA A 225 11.20 10.12 43.01
N SER A 226 11.81 9.59 41.95
CA SER A 226 12.59 8.35 42.00
C SER A 226 13.81 8.51 42.92
N LEU A 227 14.49 9.65 42.84
CA LEU A 227 15.66 9.97 43.66
C LEU A 227 15.31 10.05 45.14
N ILE A 228 14.21 10.73 45.50
CA ILE A 228 13.69 10.80 46.87
C ILE A 228 13.41 9.39 47.41
N ASN A 229 12.68 8.57 46.65
CA ASN A 229 12.36 7.20 47.08
C ASN A 229 13.63 6.35 47.27
N ARG A 230 14.64 6.50 46.39
CA ARG A 230 15.92 5.77 46.54
C ARG A 230 16.72 6.26 47.75
N LEU A 231 16.75 7.57 48.00
CA LEU A 231 17.39 8.15 49.18
C LEU A 231 16.73 7.69 50.48
N GLU A 232 15.39 7.73 50.54
CA GLU A 232 14.63 7.26 51.70
C GLU A 232 14.87 5.77 51.95
N ASN A 233 14.88 4.93 50.91
CA ASN A 233 15.15 3.49 51.06
C ASN A 233 16.61 3.18 51.46
N TYR A 234 17.57 4.05 51.11
CA TYR A 234 18.98 3.89 51.49
C TYR A 234 19.20 4.20 52.98
N PHE A 235 18.63 5.30 53.48
CA PHE A 235 18.83 5.73 54.88
C PHE A 235 17.80 5.12 55.87
N ASN A 236 16.60 4.76 55.40
CA ASN A 236 15.54 4.15 56.19
C ASN A 236 15.09 2.81 55.56
N PRO A 237 15.91 1.75 55.63
CA PRO A 237 15.54 0.45 55.06
C PRO A 237 14.32 -0.11 55.79
N LYS A 238 13.21 -0.28 55.08
CA LYS A 238 12.01 -0.93 55.63
C LYS A 238 12.35 -2.38 55.97
N THR A 239 12.26 -2.73 57.25
CA THR A 239 12.37 -4.10 57.76
C THR A 239 11.30 -4.96 57.08
N HIS A 240 11.66 -5.70 56.03
CA HIS A 240 10.94 -6.80 55.35
C HIS A 240 11.04 -6.84 53.81
N ARG A 241 12.06 -6.26 53.17
CA ARG A 241 12.37 -6.61 51.75
C ARG A 241 13.80 -7.13 51.59
N SER A 242 13.86 -8.46 51.56
CA SER A 242 14.90 -9.38 51.08
C SER A 242 16.36 -9.04 51.36
N ARG A 243 16.97 -10.00 52.06
CA ARG A 243 18.35 -10.20 52.50
C ARG A 243 19.46 -10.16 51.40
N TYR A 244 19.25 -9.53 50.23
CA TYR A 244 20.16 -9.65 49.08
C TYR A 244 20.39 -8.39 48.21
N TYR A 245 19.94 -7.19 48.60
CA TYR A 245 20.34 -5.96 47.91
C TYR A 245 21.27 -5.15 48.80
N PHE A 246 22.57 -5.21 48.55
CA PHE A 246 23.47 -4.14 48.98
C PHE A 246 22.94 -2.84 48.38
N TYR A 247 22.62 -1.85 49.21
CA TYR A 247 22.14 -0.56 48.74
C TYR A 247 23.29 0.17 48.04
N ASP A 248 23.38 -0.02 46.74
CA ASP A 248 24.40 0.58 45.90
C ASP A 248 24.18 2.11 45.80
N THR A 249 25.19 2.89 46.15
CA THR A 249 25.20 4.35 46.06
C THR A 249 25.29 4.87 44.63
N THR A 250 25.44 3.98 43.63
CA THR A 250 25.47 4.36 42.21
C THR A 250 24.29 5.23 41.80
N PHE A 251 23.11 5.15 42.44
CA PHE A 251 21.97 6.02 42.12
C PHE A 251 22.24 7.52 42.37
N TRP A 252 23.25 7.85 43.17
CA TRP A 252 23.72 9.21 43.48
C TRP A 252 25.10 9.48 42.89
N GLU A 253 26.01 8.51 43.02
CA GLU A 253 27.41 8.61 42.63
C GLU A 253 27.55 8.56 41.09
N GLY A 254 27.66 9.74 40.47
CA GLY A 254 27.96 9.87 39.06
C GLY A 254 27.83 11.30 38.52
N PRO A 255 28.78 11.77 37.69
CA PRO A 255 28.79 13.16 37.21
C PRO A 255 27.55 13.50 36.39
N LYS A 256 27.01 12.54 35.62
CA LYS A 256 25.78 12.74 34.83
C LYS A 256 24.54 13.02 35.70
N LYS A 257 24.45 12.42 36.88
CA LYS A 257 23.29 12.55 37.80
C LYS A 257 23.35 13.89 38.54
N LEU A 258 24.51 14.23 39.05
CA LEU A 258 24.77 15.55 39.65
C LEU A 258 24.58 16.69 38.64
N ASN A 259 25.03 16.51 37.39
CA ASN A 259 24.81 17.50 36.33
C ASN A 259 23.32 17.68 35.98
N ARG A 260 22.53 16.60 36.03
CA ARG A 260 21.07 16.70 35.85
C ARG A 260 20.42 17.50 36.99
N LEU A 261 20.81 17.26 38.24
CA LEU A 261 20.33 18.05 39.38
C LEU A 261 20.73 19.53 39.26
N LYS A 262 21.99 19.81 38.87
CA LYS A 262 22.45 21.18 38.60
C LYS A 262 21.61 21.88 37.52
N ARG A 263 21.28 21.19 36.42
CA ARG A 263 20.38 21.70 35.36
C ARG A 263 18.97 21.98 35.87
N ILE A 264 18.42 21.09 36.70
CA ILE A 264 17.08 21.28 37.26
C ILE A 264 17.08 22.54 38.12
N VAL A 265 18.09 22.68 38.99
CA VAL A 265 18.25 23.80 39.91
C VAL A 265 18.50 25.12 39.20
N SER A 266 19.29 25.15 38.12
CA SER A 266 19.59 26.38 37.38
C SER A 266 18.34 27.05 36.80
N ASN A 267 17.26 26.30 36.65
CA ASN A 267 15.98 26.79 36.14
C ASN A 267 15.02 27.23 37.26
N LEU A 268 15.44 27.19 38.53
CA LEU A 268 14.63 27.53 39.71
C LEU A 268 14.99 28.90 40.27
N ASP A 269 13.99 29.67 40.71
CA ASP A 269 14.23 30.82 41.59
C ASP A 269 14.39 30.35 43.03
N LEU A 270 15.65 30.17 43.44
CA LEU A 270 16.02 29.65 44.76
C LEU A 270 15.55 30.54 45.92
N ARG A 271 15.36 31.85 45.68
CA ARG A 271 14.92 32.80 46.73
C ARG A 271 13.45 32.58 47.07
N ASN A 272 12.61 32.38 46.06
CA ASN A 272 11.18 32.11 46.25
C ASN A 272 10.93 30.76 46.92
N LEU A 273 11.87 29.81 46.82
CA LEU A 273 11.77 28.48 47.40
C LEU A 273 12.32 28.36 48.82
N SER A 274 12.88 29.45 49.38
CA SER A 274 13.56 29.43 50.68
C SER A 274 14.59 28.29 50.77
N ILE A 275 15.41 28.14 49.72
CA ILE A 275 16.52 27.18 49.64
C ILE A 275 17.82 27.98 49.68
N ASN A 276 18.73 27.70 50.62
CA ASN A 276 20.01 28.40 50.62
C ASN A 276 20.88 27.90 49.47
N THR A 277 21.71 28.78 48.92
CA THR A 277 22.66 28.42 47.85
C THR A 277 23.62 27.30 48.27
N ARG A 278 23.91 27.18 49.57
CA ARG A 278 24.72 26.10 50.16
C ARG A 278 24.01 24.74 50.16
N ASP A 279 22.68 24.73 50.25
CA ASP A 279 21.87 23.49 50.29
C ASP A 279 21.77 22.82 48.90
N VAL A 280 22.20 23.52 47.85
CA VAL A 280 22.20 23.03 46.46
C VAL A 280 23.59 22.65 45.95
N VAL A 281 24.59 22.67 46.83
CA VAL A 281 25.90 22.07 46.57
C VAL A 281 25.78 20.58 46.88
N TRP A 282 25.39 19.80 45.87
CA TRP A 282 25.21 18.36 45.99
C TRP A 282 26.55 17.67 46.28
N PRO A 283 26.70 16.96 47.42
CA PRO A 283 27.95 16.28 47.75
C PRO A 283 28.19 15.10 46.80
N THR A 284 29.44 14.76 46.56
CA THR A 284 29.81 13.60 45.72
C THR A 284 29.43 12.28 46.38
N TYR A 285 29.46 12.23 47.72
CA TYR A 285 29.13 11.06 48.53
C TYR A 285 28.02 11.41 49.52
N LEU A 286 27.13 10.45 49.78
CA LEU A 286 26.05 10.62 50.75
C LEU A 286 26.56 10.30 52.15
N THR A 287 26.36 11.22 53.09
CA THR A 287 26.67 11.00 54.52
C THR A 287 25.45 11.27 55.37
N ALA A 288 25.25 10.48 56.43
CA ALA A 288 24.13 10.60 57.37
C ALA A 288 23.80 12.04 57.84
N PRO A 289 24.76 12.91 58.21
CA PRO A 289 24.43 14.26 58.68
C PRO A 289 23.79 15.17 57.62
N TYR A 290 24.05 14.94 56.33
CA TYR A 290 23.50 15.76 55.24
C TYR A 290 22.20 15.19 54.64
N TYR A 291 21.80 13.97 55.03
CA TYR A 291 20.63 13.29 54.50
C TYR A 291 19.35 14.13 54.62
N LEU A 292 19.04 14.61 55.83
CA LEU A 292 17.78 15.31 56.09
C LEU A 292 17.70 16.62 55.30
N THR A 293 18.81 17.34 55.17
CA THR A 293 18.92 18.58 54.38
C THR A 293 18.72 18.32 52.89
N ILE A 294 19.36 17.27 52.34
CA ILE A 294 19.22 16.87 50.94
C ILE A 294 17.78 16.46 50.64
N LEU A 295 17.18 15.63 51.50
CA LEU A 295 15.80 15.17 51.35
C LEU A 295 14.81 16.34 51.34
N ASN A 296 14.91 17.23 52.34
CA ASN A 296 14.04 18.42 52.42
C ASN A 296 14.19 19.33 51.19
N THR A 297 15.42 19.50 50.69
CA THR A 297 15.69 20.28 49.48
C THR A 297 15.07 19.64 48.24
N LEU A 298 15.19 18.32 48.08
CA LEU A 298 14.57 17.60 46.97
C LEU A 298 13.04 17.62 47.03
N ILE A 299 12.44 17.55 48.22
CA ILE A 299 10.99 17.68 48.40
C ILE A 299 10.51 19.07 47.96
N LYS A 300 11.20 20.14 48.38
CA LYS A 300 10.91 21.51 47.93
C LYS A 300 11.00 21.63 46.40
N ILE A 301 12.08 21.11 45.80
CA ILE A 301 12.25 21.09 44.34
C ILE A 301 11.10 20.31 43.66
N LYS A 302 10.73 19.13 44.19
CA LYS A 302 9.63 18.32 43.66
C LYS A 302 8.32 19.10 43.65
N THR A 303 7.98 19.77 44.76
CA THR A 303 6.74 20.56 44.88
C THR A 303 6.71 21.71 43.88
N PHE A 304 7.83 22.40 43.68
CA PHE A 304 7.94 23.47 42.69
C PHE A 304 7.75 22.97 41.26
N ILE A 305 8.47 21.92 40.88
CA ILE A 305 8.37 21.34 39.53
C ILE A 305 6.93 20.89 39.26
N ASN A 306 6.27 20.30 40.26
CA ASN A 306 4.87 19.89 40.14
C ASN A 306 3.93 21.09 39.93
N ASN A 307 4.11 22.18 40.67
CA ASN A 307 3.30 23.39 40.50
C ASN A 307 3.53 24.05 39.13
N SER A 308 4.79 24.17 38.71
CA SER A 308 5.14 24.70 37.39
C SER A 308 4.61 23.82 36.25
N LEU A 309 4.65 22.50 36.41
CA LEU A 309 4.06 21.55 35.46
C LEU A 309 2.55 21.76 35.33
N ASN A 310 1.84 21.87 36.44
CA ASN A 310 0.39 22.10 36.45
C ASN A 310 0.02 23.43 35.77
N GLU A 311 0.80 24.49 36.03
CA GLU A 311 0.61 25.79 35.38
C GLU A 311 0.84 25.71 33.87
N GLN A 312 1.92 25.06 33.41
CA GLN A 312 2.18 24.90 31.98
C GLN A 312 1.13 24.03 31.28
N ILE A 313 0.64 22.97 31.92
CA ILE A 313 -0.45 22.15 31.39
C ILE A 313 -1.73 22.98 31.26
N SER A 314 -2.09 23.75 32.29
CA SER A 314 -3.25 24.64 32.26
C SER A 314 -3.15 25.66 31.12
N HIS A 315 -1.99 26.32 30.97
CA HIS A 315 -1.74 27.27 29.88
C HIS A 315 -1.82 26.60 28.50
N PHE A 316 -1.26 25.39 28.37
CA PHE A 316 -1.33 24.61 27.13
C PHE A 316 -2.78 24.23 26.78
N GLN A 317 -3.57 23.80 27.77
CA GLN A 317 -4.98 23.50 27.59
C GLN A 317 -5.77 24.75 27.16
N LYS A 318 -5.54 25.90 27.80
CA LYS A 318 -6.17 27.18 27.44
C LYS A 318 -5.88 27.56 25.98
N LYS A 319 -4.61 27.51 25.57
CA LYS A 319 -4.21 27.75 24.16
C LYS A 319 -4.84 26.76 23.19
N LYS A 320 -4.96 25.49 23.58
CA LYS A 320 -5.59 24.47 22.75
C LYS A 320 -7.07 24.75 22.56
N ILE A 321 -7.79 25.14 23.63
CA ILE A 321 -9.19 25.54 23.57
C ILE A 321 -9.36 26.75 22.63
N GLU A 322 -8.57 27.81 22.84
CA GLU A 322 -8.60 29.02 22.01
C GLU A 322 -8.37 28.70 20.52
N LYS A 323 -7.39 27.84 20.22
CA LYS A 323 -7.15 27.36 18.85
C LYS A 323 -8.37 26.67 18.24
N PHE A 324 -9.07 25.84 19.01
CA PHE A 324 -10.26 25.13 18.52
C PHE A 324 -11.48 26.05 18.40
N ILE A 325 -11.59 27.09 19.23
CA ILE A 325 -12.60 28.15 19.09
C ILE A 325 -12.37 28.89 17.77
N ASN A 326 -11.16 29.43 17.56
CA ASN A 326 -10.84 30.15 16.32
C ASN A 326 -11.05 29.29 15.07
N ARG A 327 -10.64 28.01 15.14
CA ARG A 327 -10.85 27.05 14.04
C ARG A 327 -12.34 26.80 13.76
N ARG A 328 -13.19 26.81 14.79
CA ARG A 328 -14.64 26.65 14.63
C ARG A 328 -15.26 27.89 14.00
N ASP A 329 -14.81 29.08 14.39
CA ASP A 329 -15.23 30.35 13.78
C ASP A 329 -14.82 30.43 12.30
N ASP A 330 -13.62 29.94 11.98
CA ASP A 330 -13.16 29.81 10.58
C ASP A 330 -14.02 28.80 9.81
N ASP A 331 -14.36 27.65 10.41
CA ASP A 331 -15.20 26.63 9.78
C ASP A 331 -16.62 27.12 9.51
N LEU A 332 -17.18 27.95 10.39
CA LEU A 332 -18.47 28.61 10.16
C LEU A 332 -18.47 29.46 8.88
N ARG A 333 -17.34 30.14 8.58
CA ARG A 333 -17.21 31.02 7.41
C ARG A 333 -16.79 30.28 6.14
N LEU A 334 -15.88 29.32 6.25
CA LEU A 334 -15.14 28.75 5.10
C LEU A 334 -15.43 27.28 4.81
N ASN A 335 -15.96 26.51 5.77
CA ASN A 335 -16.14 25.06 5.61
C ASN A 335 -17.35 24.51 6.38
N GLN A 336 -18.54 24.80 5.85
CA GLN A 336 -19.82 24.43 6.46
C GLN A 336 -19.98 22.92 6.68
N LYS A 337 -19.44 22.07 5.78
CA LYS A 337 -19.48 20.62 5.96
C LYS A 337 -18.74 20.17 7.22
N ARG A 338 -17.51 20.67 7.43
CA ARG A 338 -16.71 20.32 8.61
C ARG A 338 -17.34 20.89 9.89
N MET A 339 -17.91 22.09 9.81
CA MET A 339 -18.68 22.70 10.89
C MET A 339 -19.87 21.83 11.29
N LEU A 340 -20.70 21.40 10.34
CA LEU A 340 -21.83 20.50 10.60
C LEU A 340 -21.39 19.17 11.21
N THR A 341 -20.32 18.55 10.69
CA THR A 341 -19.78 17.31 11.28
C THR A 341 -19.31 17.53 12.73
N SER A 342 -18.67 18.67 13.02
CA SER A 342 -18.21 18.99 14.37
C SER A 342 -19.36 19.32 15.34
N LEU A 343 -20.44 19.97 14.89
CA LEU A 343 -21.57 20.33 15.73
C LEU A 343 -22.44 19.13 16.07
N LEU A 344 -22.65 18.26 15.08
CA LEU A 344 -23.48 17.09 15.26
C LEU A 344 -22.76 16.00 16.06
N ASP A 345 -21.43 16.05 16.16
CA ASP A 345 -20.58 14.98 16.70
C ASP A 345 -20.93 13.60 16.12
N ARG A 346 -21.41 13.59 14.87
CA ARG A 346 -21.87 12.40 14.16
C ARG A 346 -20.73 11.86 13.32
N VAL A 347 -20.35 10.62 13.58
CA VAL A 347 -19.66 9.82 12.57
C VAL A 347 -20.67 9.59 11.45
N PRO A 348 -20.35 9.89 10.18
CA PRO A 348 -21.25 9.60 9.07
C PRO A 348 -21.62 8.12 9.12
N GLU A 349 -22.91 7.82 9.30
CA GLU A 349 -23.38 6.45 9.20
C GLU A 349 -23.13 5.97 7.77
N LYS A 350 -22.27 4.97 7.65
CA LYS A 350 -22.11 4.26 6.38
C LYS A 350 -23.32 3.36 6.24
N ILE A 351 -23.97 3.46 5.09
CA ILE A 351 -25.00 2.50 4.67
C ILE A 351 -24.35 1.12 4.69
N LYS A 352 -24.75 0.26 5.63
CA LYS A 352 -24.31 -1.14 5.70
C LYS A 352 -25.14 -1.93 4.70
N MET A 353 -24.51 -2.37 3.62
CA MET A 353 -25.13 -3.17 2.56
C MET A 353 -25.06 -4.68 2.90
N ASP A 354 -25.38 -5.03 4.15
CA ASP A 354 -25.18 -6.40 4.68
C ASP A 354 -26.48 -7.24 4.61
N LYS A 355 -27.56 -6.70 4.02
CA LYS A 355 -28.85 -7.38 3.90
C LYS A 355 -28.99 -8.00 2.51
N LEU A 356 -29.39 -9.27 2.45
CA LEU A 356 -29.79 -9.89 1.19
C LEU A 356 -31.15 -9.33 0.77
N ILE A 357 -31.24 -8.91 -0.50
CA ILE A 357 -32.47 -8.41 -1.11
C ILE A 357 -33.02 -9.52 -2.00
N PHE A 358 -34.24 -9.96 -1.75
CA PHE A 358 -34.92 -10.95 -2.60
C PHE A 358 -36.41 -10.61 -2.73
N LYS A 359 -37.07 -11.24 -3.69
CA LYS A 359 -38.52 -11.14 -3.90
C LYS A 359 -39.20 -12.35 -3.28
N ASP A 360 -40.20 -12.13 -2.45
CA ASP A 360 -40.98 -13.21 -1.83
C ASP A 360 -41.98 -13.83 -2.83
N GLU A 361 -42.76 -14.81 -2.36
CA GLU A 361 -43.80 -15.50 -3.16
C GLU A 361 -44.87 -14.55 -3.73
N TYR A 362 -44.96 -13.32 -3.22
CA TYR A 362 -45.90 -12.28 -3.62
C TYR A 362 -45.24 -11.17 -4.45
N ASP A 363 -44.00 -11.38 -4.92
CA ASP A 363 -43.17 -10.43 -5.66
C ASP A 363 -42.81 -9.14 -4.89
N ILE A 364 -42.93 -9.17 -3.55
CA ILE A 364 -42.60 -8.04 -2.68
C ILE A 364 -41.09 -8.07 -2.37
N THR A 365 -40.45 -6.91 -2.46
CA THR A 365 -39.01 -6.78 -2.16
C THR A 365 -38.78 -6.82 -0.65
N THR A 366 -38.16 -7.90 -0.19
CA THR A 366 -37.92 -8.19 1.22
C THR A 366 -36.42 -8.22 1.53
N PHE A 367 -36.07 -7.93 2.79
CA PHE A 367 -34.68 -7.85 3.25
C PHE A 367 -34.47 -8.83 4.40
N THR A 368 -33.47 -9.70 4.28
CA THR A 368 -33.08 -10.60 5.38
C THR A 368 -31.61 -10.43 5.77
N THR A 369 -31.34 -10.76 7.03
CA THR A 369 -30.00 -10.91 7.61
C THR A 369 -29.80 -12.29 8.24
N ASP A 370 -30.79 -13.18 8.14
CA ASP A 370 -30.71 -14.51 8.71
C ASP A 370 -29.78 -15.40 7.87
N LYS A 371 -28.89 -16.12 8.55
CA LYS A 371 -27.85 -16.92 7.90
C LYS A 371 -28.46 -18.07 7.10
N ASP A 372 -29.44 -18.75 7.67
CA ASP A 372 -30.02 -19.96 7.06
C ASP A 372 -30.87 -19.58 5.84
N GLU A 373 -31.62 -18.47 5.93
CA GLU A 373 -32.39 -17.92 4.82
C GLU A 373 -31.49 -17.39 3.69
N ILE A 374 -30.36 -16.75 4.03
CA ILE A 374 -29.37 -16.32 3.04
C ILE A 374 -28.76 -17.52 2.32
N GLU A 375 -28.43 -18.58 3.04
CA GLU A 375 -27.86 -19.81 2.46
C GLU A 375 -28.85 -20.47 1.49
N GLU A 376 -30.11 -20.64 1.90
CA GLU A 376 -31.17 -21.18 1.05
C GLU A 376 -31.36 -20.35 -0.24
N LYS A 377 -31.53 -19.03 -0.10
CA LYS A 377 -31.74 -18.13 -1.24
C LYS A 377 -30.51 -18.01 -2.14
N ALA A 378 -29.30 -18.09 -1.58
CA ALA A 378 -28.07 -18.11 -2.36
C ALA A 378 -27.94 -19.40 -3.17
N ILE A 379 -28.21 -20.56 -2.54
CA ILE A 379 -28.21 -21.86 -3.22
C ILE A 379 -29.22 -21.85 -4.36
N ASP A 380 -30.45 -21.40 -4.12
CA ASP A 380 -31.49 -21.31 -5.16
C ASP A 380 -31.07 -20.38 -6.31
N HIS A 381 -30.58 -19.17 -5.98
CA HIS A 381 -30.12 -18.21 -6.97
C HIS A 381 -29.02 -18.78 -7.86
N PHE A 382 -27.93 -19.30 -7.27
CA PHE A 382 -26.78 -19.80 -8.04
C PHE A 382 -27.06 -21.13 -8.76
N SER A 383 -27.97 -21.96 -8.22
CA SER A 383 -28.41 -23.18 -8.92
C SER A 383 -29.26 -22.85 -10.15
N ASN A 384 -29.98 -21.72 -10.14
CA ASN A 384 -30.88 -21.33 -11.22
C ASN A 384 -30.30 -20.25 -12.14
N ILE A 385 -29.18 -19.61 -11.80
CA ILE A 385 -28.61 -18.48 -12.57
C ILE A 385 -28.24 -18.85 -14.02
N GLY A 386 -27.89 -20.12 -14.25
CA GLY A 386 -27.56 -20.66 -15.56
C GLY A 386 -28.74 -21.21 -16.35
N LYS A 387 -29.94 -21.28 -15.77
CA LYS A 387 -31.14 -21.70 -16.50
C LYS A 387 -31.49 -20.61 -17.51
N VAL A 388 -31.52 -20.97 -18.79
CA VAL A 388 -31.99 -20.10 -19.88
C VAL A 388 -33.50 -19.98 -19.77
N ILE A 389 -33.97 -19.22 -18.79
CA ILE A 389 -35.34 -18.75 -18.75
C ILE A 389 -35.41 -17.59 -19.74
N GLN A 390 -36.41 -17.58 -20.63
CA GLN A 390 -36.71 -16.44 -21.50
C GLN A 390 -37.06 -15.24 -20.62
N SER A 391 -36.02 -14.53 -20.16
CA SER A 391 -36.15 -13.28 -19.42
C SER A 391 -35.97 -12.13 -20.39
N PRO A 392 -36.51 -10.94 -20.08
CA PRO A 392 -36.25 -9.75 -20.85
C PRO A 392 -34.76 -9.44 -20.98
N LEU A 393 -33.88 -10.00 -20.13
CA LEU A 393 -32.41 -9.83 -20.09
C LEU A 393 -31.62 -10.96 -20.80
N SER A 394 -32.28 -12.02 -21.24
CA SER A 394 -31.64 -13.15 -21.92
C SER A 394 -30.92 -12.72 -23.21
N TYR A 395 -29.79 -13.35 -23.52
CA TYR A 395 -29.02 -13.00 -24.72
C TYR A 395 -29.89 -13.20 -25.97
N ASP A 396 -30.06 -12.14 -26.76
CA ASP A 396 -30.77 -12.17 -28.02
C ASP A 396 -29.73 -11.97 -29.14
N PRO A 397 -29.49 -13.00 -29.99
CA PRO A 397 -28.57 -12.90 -31.11
C PRO A 397 -28.89 -11.76 -32.09
N SER A 398 -30.15 -11.32 -32.15
CA SER A 398 -30.61 -10.22 -33.02
C SER A 398 -30.33 -8.83 -32.43
N SER A 399 -30.02 -8.74 -31.13
CA SER A 399 -29.72 -7.49 -30.43
C SER A 399 -28.50 -7.67 -29.51
N PRO A 400 -27.27 -7.72 -30.09
CA PRO A 400 -26.05 -8.03 -29.34
C PRO A 400 -25.70 -6.99 -28.27
N LEU A 401 -26.20 -5.75 -28.41
CA LEU A 401 -26.04 -4.68 -27.42
C LEU A 401 -27.42 -4.12 -27.06
N ARG A 402 -27.73 -4.13 -25.75
CA ARG A 402 -28.96 -3.57 -25.18
C ARG A 402 -28.72 -2.14 -24.66
N GLU A 403 -29.78 -1.36 -24.50
CA GLU A 403 -29.66 -0.06 -23.81
C GLU A 403 -29.30 -0.24 -22.32
N PRO A 404 -28.49 0.65 -21.73
CA PRO A 404 -27.94 1.89 -22.31
C PRO A 404 -26.67 1.69 -23.13
N TRP A 405 -26.13 0.47 -23.21
CA TRP A 405 -24.84 0.20 -23.86
C TRP A 405 -24.89 0.36 -25.36
N LYS A 406 -26.03 0.07 -25.99
CA LYS A 406 -26.22 0.27 -27.42
C LYS A 406 -25.97 1.73 -27.82
N SER A 407 -26.54 2.70 -27.11
CA SER A 407 -26.30 4.12 -27.38
C SER A 407 -24.88 4.59 -27.04
N ILE A 408 -24.23 3.99 -26.04
CA ILE A 408 -22.84 4.32 -25.68
C ILE A 408 -21.84 3.79 -26.71
N TYR A 409 -22.04 2.56 -27.17
CA TYR A 409 -21.12 1.85 -28.07
C TYR A 409 -21.56 1.92 -29.54
N THR A 410 -22.68 2.57 -29.86
CA THR A 410 -22.97 2.93 -31.25
C THR A 410 -21.79 3.74 -31.78
N PRO A 411 -21.19 3.32 -32.91
CA PRO A 411 -20.07 4.04 -33.49
C PRO A 411 -20.45 5.51 -33.66
N ILE A 412 -19.71 6.39 -32.98
CA ILE A 412 -19.81 7.83 -33.24
C ILE A 412 -19.39 7.98 -34.70
N ASN A 413 -20.29 8.47 -35.54
CA ASN A 413 -19.97 8.74 -36.93
C ASN A 413 -19.02 9.94 -36.95
N VAL A 414 -17.72 9.68 -36.76
CA VAL A 414 -16.65 10.69 -36.84
C VAL A 414 -16.51 11.03 -38.33
N ALA A 415 -17.48 11.80 -38.84
CA ALA A 415 -17.63 12.09 -40.27
C ALA A 415 -16.56 13.04 -40.82
N SER A 416 -15.71 13.62 -39.96
CA SER A 416 -14.63 14.50 -40.41
C SER A 416 -13.31 13.72 -40.48
N GLN A 417 -12.82 13.49 -41.71
CA GLN A 417 -11.45 13.06 -41.99
C GLN A 417 -10.41 13.88 -41.19
N GLU A 418 -10.72 15.12 -40.86
CA GLU A 418 -9.91 16.01 -40.03
C GLU A 418 -9.60 15.46 -38.63
N ASN A 419 -10.55 14.81 -37.96
CA ASN A 419 -10.32 14.24 -36.62
C ASN A 419 -9.46 12.98 -36.67
N ILE A 420 -9.60 12.17 -37.72
CA ILE A 420 -8.72 11.03 -37.99
C ILE A 420 -7.30 11.55 -38.30
N ASN A 421 -7.20 12.60 -39.10
CA ASN A 421 -5.93 13.24 -39.41
C ASN A 421 -5.27 13.83 -38.14
N LYS A 422 -6.03 14.32 -37.15
CA LYS A 422 -5.49 14.78 -35.86
C LYS A 422 -4.83 13.64 -35.06
N LEU A 423 -5.40 12.42 -35.07
CA LEU A 423 -4.81 11.26 -34.38
C LEU A 423 -3.48 10.80 -35.00
N ASN A 424 -3.28 11.07 -36.29
CA ASN A 424 -2.06 10.71 -37.03
C ASN A 424 -1.01 11.82 -37.07
N ARG A 425 -1.26 12.99 -36.44
CA ARG A 425 -0.26 14.06 -36.36
C ARG A 425 0.83 13.66 -35.37
N LEU A 426 2.08 13.95 -35.75
CA LEU A 426 3.21 13.81 -34.83
C LEU A 426 3.05 14.82 -33.69
N ILE A 427 3.39 14.38 -32.47
CA ILE A 427 3.40 15.23 -31.29
C ILE A 427 4.47 16.30 -31.51
N THR A 428 4.12 17.56 -31.25
CA THR A 428 5.07 18.67 -31.38
C THR A 428 5.78 18.95 -30.05
N MET A 429 6.97 19.55 -30.11
CA MET A 429 7.71 19.96 -28.90
C MET A 429 6.88 20.93 -28.04
N ASP A 430 6.16 21.87 -28.67
CA ASP A 430 5.31 22.83 -27.97
C ASP A 430 4.16 22.14 -27.24
N GLU A 431 3.50 21.18 -27.89
CA GLU A 431 2.43 20.37 -27.30
C GLU A 431 2.93 19.55 -26.11
N LEU A 432 4.12 18.93 -26.23
CA LEU A 432 4.74 18.20 -25.12
C LEU A 432 5.07 19.13 -23.93
N GLN A 433 5.60 20.32 -24.19
CA GLN A 433 5.90 21.29 -23.15
C GLN A 433 4.65 21.82 -22.45
N GLU A 434 3.60 22.10 -23.21
CA GLU A 434 2.30 22.54 -22.67
C GLU A 434 1.68 21.44 -21.80
N ALA A 435 1.66 20.19 -22.29
CA ALA A 435 1.18 19.05 -21.52
C ALA A 435 1.97 18.84 -20.21
N ILE A 436 3.31 18.97 -20.24
CA ILE A 436 4.15 18.86 -19.03
C ILE A 436 3.86 20.01 -18.05
N LYS A 437 3.63 21.22 -18.56
CA LYS A 437 3.29 22.39 -17.74
C LYS A 437 1.96 22.19 -17.00
N ASP A 438 1.00 21.55 -17.65
CA ASP A 438 -0.34 21.30 -17.11
C ASP A 438 -0.43 20.11 -16.14
N LEU A 439 0.65 19.33 -16.00
CA LEU A 439 0.68 18.21 -15.06
C LEU A 439 0.31 18.66 -13.63
N PRO A 440 -0.57 17.94 -12.91
CA PRO A 440 -1.01 18.33 -11.58
C PRO A 440 0.17 18.26 -10.58
N THR A 441 0.27 19.23 -9.67
CA THR A 441 1.27 19.18 -8.59
C THR A 441 0.76 18.37 -7.40
N LYS A 442 1.67 17.89 -6.55
CA LYS A 442 1.41 17.13 -5.31
C LYS A 442 0.73 15.78 -5.51
N LYS A 443 0.84 15.20 -6.71
CA LYS A 443 0.46 13.80 -6.95
C LYS A 443 1.55 12.86 -6.43
N SER A 444 1.15 11.66 -6.04
CA SER A 444 2.11 10.62 -5.68
C SER A 444 2.94 10.24 -6.90
N ALA A 445 4.25 10.07 -6.72
CA ALA A 445 5.11 9.50 -7.74
C ALA A 445 4.67 8.05 -8.04
N GLY A 446 4.83 7.65 -9.30
CA GLY A 446 4.61 6.27 -9.73
C GLY A 446 5.70 5.30 -9.25
N PRO A 447 5.74 4.06 -9.78
CA PRO A 447 6.72 3.04 -9.39
C PRO A 447 8.18 3.51 -9.47
N ASN A 448 8.49 4.34 -10.45
CA ASN A 448 9.84 4.89 -10.66
C ASN A 448 10.21 6.01 -9.66
N LYS A 449 9.34 6.35 -8.70
CA LYS A 449 9.55 7.41 -7.70
C LYS A 449 9.86 8.81 -8.28
N ILE A 450 9.58 9.03 -9.56
CA ILE A 450 9.64 10.34 -10.23
C ILE A 450 8.25 10.99 -10.15
N SER A 451 8.18 12.19 -9.57
CA SER A 451 6.94 12.97 -9.51
C SER A 451 6.87 14.01 -10.62
N TYR A 452 5.67 14.56 -10.86
CA TYR A 452 5.47 15.58 -11.88
C TYR A 452 6.29 16.85 -11.65
N GLU A 453 6.59 17.21 -10.39
CA GLU A 453 7.49 18.32 -10.08
C GLU A 453 8.91 18.12 -10.62
N ILE A 454 9.39 16.88 -10.68
CA ILE A 454 10.70 16.54 -11.25
C ILE A 454 10.61 16.61 -12.78
N ILE A 455 9.54 16.08 -13.39
CA ILE A 455 9.34 16.09 -14.85
C ILE A 455 9.27 17.53 -15.39
N LYS A 456 8.59 18.42 -14.68
CA LYS A 456 8.53 19.86 -15.03
C LYS A 456 9.88 20.57 -15.00
N GLN A 457 10.88 19.98 -14.36
CA GLN A 457 12.23 20.54 -14.24
C GLN A 457 13.24 19.83 -15.14
N LEU A 458 12.81 18.99 -16.09
CA LEU A 458 13.74 18.39 -17.05
C LEU A 458 14.31 19.43 -18.02
N HIS A 459 15.49 19.14 -18.55
CA HIS A 459 16.15 19.96 -19.56
C HIS A 459 15.47 19.78 -20.93
N LEU A 460 15.41 20.82 -21.77
CA LEU A 460 14.77 20.75 -23.10
C LEU A 460 15.31 19.59 -23.95
N GLN A 461 16.63 19.38 -23.93
CA GLN A 461 17.28 18.31 -24.69
C GLN A 461 16.86 16.90 -24.24
N ILE A 462 16.41 16.72 -23.00
CA ILE A 462 15.82 15.44 -22.56
C ILE A 462 14.42 15.28 -23.15
N LEU A 463 13.66 16.38 -23.30
CA LEU A 463 12.34 16.35 -23.93
C LEU A 463 12.46 16.03 -25.43
N GLU A 464 13.52 16.50 -26.10
CA GLU A 464 13.83 16.14 -27.50
C GLU A 464 14.12 14.65 -27.68
N VAL A 465 14.62 13.96 -26.65
CA VAL A 465 14.84 12.52 -26.67
C VAL A 465 13.55 11.73 -26.42
N ILE A 466 12.57 12.35 -25.73
CA ILE A 466 11.27 11.73 -25.43
C ILE A 466 10.32 11.84 -26.63
N LEU A 467 10.42 12.94 -27.39
CA LEU A 467 9.71 13.15 -28.65
C LEU A 467 10.23 12.19 -29.73
#